data_AF-A0A5J4U5A2-F1
#
_entry.id   AF-A0A5J4U5A2-F1
#
_cell.length_a   1.000
_cell.length_b   1.000
_cell.length_c   1.000
_cell.angle_alpha   90.00
_cell.angle_beta   90.00
_cell.angle_gamma   90.00
#
_symmetry.space_group_name_H-M   'P 1'
#
loop_
_entity.id
_entity.type
_entity.pdbx_description
1 polymer ?
#
loop_
_entity_poly.entity_id
_entity_poly.type
_entity_poly.pdbx_seq_one_letter_code
_entity_poly.pdbx_strand_id
1 'polypeptide(L)'
;MQKQFRKWCAVSTPGYVLSGYGGGIYLMSVSDYIPSQRKLNFNGLKMYNNTAGKTGQSMYLIMTKVAEWCRMGIAGEYVKGNYSDGISNQNELQGIPITYTAFTQLSSTQINQQQKYLEDYWNIPKGSIWHVSNRNIALIKGNDQSGCAEYNNPCKTIDYVLSQISQLKEGSITAYTSEKRIGISQYGYDLQSPMQFSKSVSHSNILKIMKQLYGTDQVMNGQAEMKILKNNDDNNENGKLGWISTSEGIELRLYYINIIMDDSQLSIPIIYIQDSDSVLELNSITFTGITLSPSIEPKGIIHIIVDNSQFIAQSCIFENINIEEQGGNVIRILNSGSNSITATLYGCQFNNISCIGDSNGRGGSSIYMENQHGSKLIIDDSCQFYKCIIDKGNGGAIYIDIDFDSEFEFKIANATIRECEAKSDTSKDLPPTGYGGGIFLTGSGDYDPSTKRLDLSGMQILDNSAEKSGQSLYVVMTKLQEWCRTGTQGQYVKGNYSDTLSNSNEIEGIPKDQSSFNTLNPQEIQAQQNHLQYFWTSQIASLISVGVILNVSNTDAPLQFSIKGRGMIQDKLCVKLIEIGSKTSVNLILIQKQANAIEVVYPPEDGS
;
A
#
# COMPACT_ATOMS: atom_id res chain seq x y z
N MET A 1 -24.92 43.03 2.99
CA MET A 1 -24.41 44.41 3.16
C MET A 1 -23.20 44.58 2.24
N GLN A 2 -23.41 45.09 1.02
CA GLN A 2 -22.35 45.34 0.05
C GLN A 2 -21.44 46.47 0.56
N LYS A 3 -20.22 46.14 1.00
CA LYS A 3 -19.16 47.15 1.18
C LYS A 3 -18.35 47.18 -0.11
N GLN A 4 -18.25 48.37 -0.71
CA GLN A 4 -17.44 48.63 -1.90
C GLN A 4 -15.97 48.24 -1.66
N PHE A 5 -15.46 47.29 -2.44
CA PHE A 5 -14.04 47.09 -2.61
C PHE A 5 -13.57 48.00 -3.75
N ARG A 6 -12.79 49.05 -3.45
CA ARG A 6 -12.14 49.87 -4.49
C ARG A 6 -10.87 49.17 -4.96
N LYS A 7 -10.85 48.72 -6.21
CA LYS A 7 -9.66 48.19 -6.90
C LYS A 7 -8.80 49.37 -7.36
N TRP A 8 -7.57 49.49 -6.88
CA TRP A 8 -6.56 50.40 -7.41
C TRP A 8 -5.38 49.57 -7.91
N CYS A 9 -5.15 49.51 -9.22
CA CYS A 9 -3.86 49.09 -9.75
C CYS A 9 -2.88 50.26 -9.55
N ALA A 10 -1.97 50.14 -8.59
CA ALA A 10 -1.02 51.21 -8.26
C ALA A 10 0.29 51.04 -9.04
N VAL A 11 0.42 51.75 -10.16
CA VAL A 11 1.74 52.07 -10.73
C VAL A 11 2.41 53.07 -9.78
N SER A 12 3.65 52.81 -9.36
CA SER A 12 4.36 53.65 -8.40
C SER A 12 4.61 55.05 -8.96
N THR A 13 3.96 56.07 -8.39
CA THR A 13 4.34 57.48 -8.58
C THR A 13 5.45 57.85 -7.61
N PRO A 14 6.62 58.36 -8.07
CA PRO A 14 7.70 58.80 -7.20
C PRO A 14 7.21 59.89 -6.23
N GLY A 15 7.38 59.67 -4.91
CA GLY A 15 7.03 60.64 -3.86
C GLY A 15 5.89 60.22 -2.93
N TYR A 16 5.09 59.19 -3.26
CA TYR A 16 4.02 58.70 -2.37
C TYR A 16 4.44 57.43 -1.62
N VAL A 17 4.66 57.58 -0.30
CA VAL A 17 5.04 56.50 0.65
C VAL A 17 4.06 55.32 0.59
N LEU A 18 2.79 55.57 0.23
CA LEU A 18 1.68 54.60 0.27
C LEU A 18 1.38 53.90 -1.07
N SER A 19 2.17 54.11 -2.12
CA SER A 19 1.99 53.44 -3.42
C SER A 19 2.93 52.23 -3.59
N GLY A 20 2.56 51.29 -4.46
CA GLY A 20 3.40 50.15 -4.88
C GLY A 20 3.20 48.83 -4.12
N TYR A 21 2.16 48.69 -3.31
CA TYR A 21 1.86 47.47 -2.54
C TYR A 21 0.69 46.68 -3.18
N GLY A 22 0.73 45.34 -3.11
CA GLY A 22 -0.42 44.50 -3.48
C GLY A 22 -0.71 44.46 -4.98
N GLY A 23 0.11 43.76 -5.76
CA GLY A 23 0.04 43.80 -7.23
C GLY A 23 -1.27 43.28 -7.83
N GLY A 24 -1.90 42.30 -7.18
CA GLY A 24 -3.26 41.85 -7.50
C GLY A 24 -4.32 42.45 -6.57
N ILE A 25 -4.10 42.29 -5.26
CA ILE A 25 -5.03 42.72 -4.21
C ILE A 25 -4.30 43.58 -3.17
N TYR A 26 -4.82 44.78 -2.94
CA TYR A 26 -4.43 45.62 -1.83
C TYR A 26 -5.64 45.79 -0.92
N LEU A 27 -5.60 45.16 0.27
CA LEU A 27 -6.74 45.10 1.18
C LEU A 27 -6.44 45.86 2.46
N MET A 28 -7.30 46.81 2.80
CA MET A 28 -7.16 47.63 4.00
C MET A 28 -8.46 47.68 4.79
N SER A 29 -8.33 47.74 6.12
CA SER A 29 -9.46 47.95 7.01
C SER A 29 -9.29 49.21 7.85
N VAL A 30 -10.38 49.97 7.94
CA VAL A 30 -10.51 51.15 8.81
C VAL A 30 -11.12 50.81 10.18
N SER A 31 -11.69 49.61 10.33
CA SER A 31 -12.29 49.10 11.56
C SER A 31 -11.82 47.68 11.85
N ASP A 32 -12.09 47.16 13.04
CA ASP A 32 -11.79 45.75 13.32
C ASP A 32 -12.65 44.82 12.44
N TYR A 33 -11.97 43.90 11.78
CA TYR A 33 -12.58 42.74 11.14
C TYR A 33 -12.71 41.63 12.18
N ILE A 34 -13.78 40.83 12.13
CA ILE A 34 -13.99 39.68 13.00
C ILE A 34 -13.76 38.41 12.17
N PRO A 35 -12.57 37.77 12.23
CA PRO A 35 -12.23 36.65 11.38
C PRO A 35 -13.22 35.47 11.47
N SER A 36 -13.73 35.19 12.67
CA SER A 36 -14.69 34.10 12.91
C SER A 36 -15.99 34.22 12.09
N GLN A 37 -16.32 35.40 11.55
CA GLN A 37 -17.47 35.57 10.65
C GLN A 37 -17.22 35.11 9.21
N ARG A 38 -15.98 34.74 8.85
CA ARG A 38 -15.58 34.20 7.53
C ARG A 38 -16.01 35.04 6.32
N LYS A 39 -16.17 36.34 6.50
CA LYS A 39 -16.59 37.24 5.41
C LYS A 39 -15.47 37.51 4.40
N LEU A 40 -14.21 37.31 4.79
CA LEU A 40 -13.06 37.29 3.90
C LEU A 40 -12.63 35.83 3.69
N ASN A 41 -13.00 35.27 2.54
CA ASN A 41 -12.66 33.91 2.13
C ASN A 41 -12.14 33.94 0.69
N PHE A 42 -10.84 33.71 0.51
CA PHE A 42 -10.17 33.64 -0.78
C PHE A 42 -9.70 32.22 -1.12
N ASN A 43 -10.35 31.19 -0.58
CA ASN A 43 -10.00 29.79 -0.88
C ASN A 43 -10.16 29.45 -2.38
N GLY A 44 -11.12 30.08 -3.07
CA GLY A 44 -11.23 29.94 -4.53
C GLY A 44 -10.27 30.81 -5.36
N LEU A 45 -9.48 31.69 -4.71
CA LEU A 45 -8.68 32.70 -5.42
C LEU A 45 -7.39 32.08 -5.96
N LYS A 46 -7.23 32.18 -7.28
CA LYS A 46 -5.99 31.83 -7.97
C LYS A 46 -5.33 33.09 -8.52
N MET A 47 -4.06 33.28 -8.17
CA MET A 47 -3.25 34.42 -8.63
C MET A 47 -1.94 33.90 -9.19
N TYR A 48 -1.51 34.48 -10.32
CA TYR A 48 -0.31 34.08 -11.06
C TYR A 48 0.40 35.31 -11.60
N ASN A 49 1.73 35.32 -11.51
CA ASN A 49 2.60 36.30 -12.18
C ASN A 49 2.28 37.78 -11.88
N ASN A 50 1.69 38.07 -10.71
CA ASN A 50 1.48 39.45 -10.29
C ASN A 50 2.80 40.06 -9.80
N THR A 51 2.95 41.37 -9.97
CA THR A 51 4.10 42.12 -9.47
C THR A 51 3.61 43.38 -8.77
N ALA A 52 4.34 43.81 -7.74
CA ALA A 52 4.09 45.05 -7.02
C ALA A 52 5.37 45.88 -7.04
N GLY A 53 5.25 47.21 -7.13
CA GLY A 53 6.41 48.11 -7.15
C GLY A 53 7.25 48.08 -5.87
N LYS A 54 6.70 47.55 -4.78
CA LYS A 54 7.36 47.34 -3.49
C LYS A 54 7.21 45.89 -3.01
N THR A 55 6.11 45.55 -2.36
CA THR A 55 5.94 44.29 -1.63
C THR A 55 4.50 43.78 -1.72
N GLY A 56 4.28 42.50 -1.40
CA GLY A 56 3.00 41.81 -1.61
C GLY A 56 2.70 41.69 -3.10
N GLN A 57 3.53 40.93 -3.83
CA GLN A 57 3.46 40.83 -5.29
C GLN A 57 2.06 40.45 -5.76
N SER A 58 1.39 39.53 -5.05
CA SER A 58 0.01 39.14 -5.29
C SER A 58 -0.94 39.87 -4.35
N MET A 59 -0.67 39.88 -3.04
CA MET A 59 -1.55 40.48 -2.04
C MET A 59 -0.77 41.24 -0.96
N TYR A 60 -1.27 42.42 -0.60
CA TYR A 60 -0.82 43.15 0.58
C TYR A 60 -1.97 43.55 1.50
N LEU A 61 -1.88 43.24 2.80
CA LEU A 61 -2.94 43.50 3.78
C LEU A 61 -2.55 44.51 4.86
N ILE A 62 -3.51 45.38 5.22
CA ILE A 62 -3.44 46.30 6.35
C ILE A 62 -4.73 46.20 7.16
N MET A 63 -4.72 45.39 8.21
CA MET A 63 -5.83 45.31 9.17
C MET A 63 -5.34 44.84 10.53
N THR A 64 -5.95 45.30 11.61
CA THR A 64 -5.56 44.91 12.99
C THR A 64 -5.57 43.39 13.22
N LYS A 65 -6.45 42.66 12.51
CA LYS A 65 -6.63 41.21 12.64
C LYS A 65 -5.98 40.37 11.52
N VAL A 66 -4.92 40.87 10.85
CA VAL A 66 -4.19 40.09 9.81
C VAL A 66 -3.78 38.71 10.34
N ALA A 67 -3.13 38.67 11.50
CA ALA A 67 -2.62 37.41 12.06
C ALA A 67 -3.74 36.40 12.37
N GLU A 68 -4.83 36.85 12.98
CA GLU A 68 -5.97 36.00 13.33
C GLU A 68 -6.69 35.45 12.08
N TRP A 69 -6.86 36.28 11.05
CA TRP A 69 -7.44 35.84 9.78
C TRP A 69 -6.54 34.87 9.02
N CYS A 70 -5.23 35.16 8.95
CA CYS A 70 -4.25 34.27 8.33
C CYS A 70 -4.25 32.90 9.00
N ARG A 71 -4.39 32.86 10.33
CA ARG A 71 -4.44 31.61 11.10
C ARG A 71 -5.67 30.76 10.85
N MET A 72 -6.72 31.26 10.21
CA MET A 72 -7.91 30.44 9.92
C MET A 72 -7.59 29.35 8.90
N GLY A 73 -8.23 28.19 9.05
CA GLY A 73 -8.01 27.04 8.17
C GLY A 73 -6.58 26.49 8.22
N ILE A 74 -6.26 25.60 7.29
CA ILE A 74 -4.94 24.98 7.20
C ILE A 74 -4.11 25.65 6.10
N ALA A 75 -2.81 25.90 6.38
CA ALA A 75 -1.84 26.43 5.41
C ALA A 75 -2.31 27.69 4.64
N GLY A 76 -3.01 28.61 5.33
CA GLY A 76 -3.44 29.88 4.74
C GLY A 76 -4.50 29.76 3.64
N GLU A 77 -5.27 28.66 3.60
CA GLU A 77 -6.24 28.39 2.52
C GLU A 77 -7.26 29.53 2.32
N TYR A 78 -7.66 30.24 3.37
CA TYR A 78 -8.58 31.39 3.25
C TYR A 78 -7.92 32.67 2.69
N VAL A 79 -6.59 32.70 2.55
CA VAL A 79 -5.80 33.84 2.05
C VAL A 79 -5.54 33.74 0.55
N LYS A 80 -5.11 32.58 0.04
CA LYS A 80 -4.87 32.33 -1.40
C LYS A 80 -4.99 30.83 -1.67
N GLY A 81 -6.00 30.44 -2.45
CA GLY A 81 -6.31 29.03 -2.75
C GLY A 81 -5.23 28.24 -3.48
N ASN A 82 -4.34 28.92 -4.23
CA ASN A 82 -3.21 28.29 -4.92
C ASN A 82 -1.85 28.67 -4.30
N TYR A 83 -1.81 28.94 -3.00
CA TYR A 83 -0.54 29.05 -2.27
C TYR A 83 -0.13 27.69 -1.72
N SER A 84 1.16 27.41 -1.67
CA SER A 84 1.71 26.17 -1.12
C SER A 84 2.97 26.48 -0.36
N ASP A 85 2.96 26.22 0.95
CA ASP A 85 4.09 26.47 1.85
C ASP A 85 5.37 25.80 1.31
N GLY A 86 6.50 26.52 1.35
CA GLY A 86 7.80 26.05 0.86
C GLY A 86 7.96 25.95 -0.67
N ILE A 87 6.88 26.07 -1.44
CA ILE A 87 6.90 26.05 -2.92
C ILE A 87 6.62 27.45 -3.49
N SER A 88 5.60 28.12 -2.96
CA SER A 88 5.22 29.46 -3.40
C SER A 88 6.21 30.51 -2.91
N ASN A 89 6.39 31.59 -3.69
CA ASN A 89 7.25 32.69 -3.28
C ASN A 89 6.58 33.48 -2.15
N GLN A 90 7.21 33.53 -0.97
CA GLN A 90 6.68 34.25 0.20
C GLN A 90 6.42 35.75 -0.07
N ASN A 91 7.16 36.37 -0.99
CA ASN A 91 6.93 37.77 -1.40
C ASN A 91 5.58 37.99 -2.09
N GLU A 92 4.87 36.93 -2.48
CA GLU A 92 3.51 37.04 -3.00
C GLU A 92 2.55 37.63 -1.98
N LEU A 93 2.72 37.33 -0.69
CA LEU A 93 1.74 37.56 0.36
C LEU A 93 2.39 38.27 1.55
N GLN A 94 2.12 39.56 1.71
CA GLN A 94 2.70 40.36 2.80
C GLN A 94 1.64 41.25 3.47
N GLY A 95 1.93 41.77 4.66
CA GLY A 95 1.01 42.70 5.32
C GLY A 95 1.49 43.21 6.68
N ILE A 96 0.71 44.13 7.26
CA ILE A 96 0.95 44.73 8.58
C ILE A 96 -0.32 44.68 9.43
N PRO A 97 -0.25 44.20 10.70
CA PRO A 97 -1.41 44.08 11.58
C PRO A 97 -1.77 45.42 12.28
N ILE A 98 -2.03 46.48 11.51
CA ILE A 98 -2.39 47.80 12.05
C ILE A 98 -3.62 48.38 11.34
N THR A 99 -4.19 49.44 11.89
CA THR A 99 -5.26 50.20 11.22
C THR A 99 -4.70 50.94 10.01
N TYR A 100 -5.54 51.18 9.00
CA TYR A 100 -5.13 52.00 7.86
C TYR A 100 -4.63 53.40 8.29
N THR A 101 -5.31 54.03 9.25
CA THR A 101 -4.90 55.34 9.78
C THR A 101 -3.47 55.30 10.34
N ALA A 102 -3.12 54.30 11.14
CA ALA A 102 -1.76 54.15 11.66
C ALA A 102 -0.74 53.89 10.53
N PHE A 103 -1.08 53.07 9.54
CA PHE A 103 -0.22 52.78 8.40
C PHE A 103 0.14 54.04 7.61
N THR A 104 -0.80 54.98 7.43
CA THR A 104 -0.54 56.24 6.71
C THR A 104 0.47 57.16 7.39
N GLN A 105 0.76 56.94 8.68
CA GLN A 105 1.74 57.72 9.45
C GLN A 105 3.13 57.10 9.47
N LEU A 106 3.30 55.89 8.91
CA LEU A 106 4.59 55.21 8.88
C LEU A 106 5.44 55.68 7.70
N SER A 107 6.73 55.85 7.95
CA SER A 107 7.75 55.97 6.91
C SER A 107 8.00 54.63 6.20
N SER A 108 8.59 54.66 4.99
CA SER A 108 8.98 53.44 4.26
C SER A 108 9.85 52.50 5.10
N THR A 109 10.77 53.05 5.91
CA THR A 109 11.63 52.27 6.81
C THR A 109 10.81 51.56 7.89
N GLN A 110 9.86 52.25 8.51
CA GLN A 110 8.98 51.65 9.52
C GLN A 110 8.06 50.58 8.91
N ILE A 111 7.56 50.78 7.69
CA ILE A 111 6.76 49.79 6.97
C ILE A 111 7.60 48.52 6.73
N ASN A 112 8.82 48.67 6.20
CA ASN A 112 9.71 47.53 5.93
C ASN A 112 10.09 46.77 7.21
N GLN A 113 10.21 47.46 8.35
CA GLN A 113 10.50 46.84 9.65
C GLN A 113 9.28 46.12 10.27
N GLN A 114 8.06 46.58 9.97
CA GLN A 114 6.84 46.06 10.60
C GLN A 114 6.10 45.02 9.75
N GLN A 115 6.30 45.02 8.42
CA GLN A 115 5.65 44.06 7.54
C GLN A 115 6.17 42.64 7.76
N LYS A 116 5.30 41.67 7.53
CA LYS A 116 5.62 40.23 7.59
C LYS A 116 5.13 39.52 6.35
N TYR A 117 5.73 38.37 6.06
CA TYR A 117 5.10 37.41 5.16
C TYR A 117 3.87 36.86 5.85
N LEU A 118 2.77 36.70 5.10
CA LEU A 118 1.55 36.19 5.72
C LEU A 118 1.69 34.73 6.14
N GLU A 119 2.55 33.97 5.46
CA GLU A 119 2.90 32.58 5.79
C GLU A 119 3.35 32.43 7.24
N ASP A 120 4.13 33.39 7.75
CA ASP A 120 4.62 33.40 9.13
C ASP A 120 3.49 33.39 10.17
N TYR A 121 2.26 33.81 9.80
CA TYR A 121 1.14 33.82 10.73
C TYR A 121 0.41 32.47 10.81
N TRP A 122 0.26 31.74 9.71
CA TRP A 122 -0.46 30.46 9.69
C TRP A 122 0.42 29.25 9.91
N ASN A 123 1.73 29.38 9.67
CA ASN A 123 2.74 28.36 9.91
C ASN A 123 3.06 28.19 11.42
N ILE A 124 2.04 28.31 12.28
CA ILE A 124 2.10 28.17 13.73
C ILE A 124 0.92 27.27 14.15
N PRO A 125 1.17 26.04 14.68
CA PRO A 125 2.48 25.40 14.78
C PRO A 125 3.11 25.16 13.39
N LYS A 126 4.42 25.00 13.34
CA LYS A 126 5.16 24.81 12.07
C LYS A 126 4.61 23.63 11.26
N GLY A 127 4.43 23.85 9.97
CA GLY A 127 3.76 22.94 9.02
C GLY A 127 2.24 22.84 9.21
N SER A 128 1.64 23.64 10.10
CA SER A 128 0.30 23.39 10.64
C SER A 128 0.18 21.96 11.18
N ILE A 129 1.16 21.49 11.95
CA ILE A 129 1.19 20.14 12.56
C ILE A 129 1.11 20.26 14.07
N TRP A 130 0.08 19.68 14.69
CA TRP A 130 -0.11 19.68 16.14
C TRP A 130 0.46 18.41 16.73
N HIS A 131 1.36 18.55 17.68
CA HIS A 131 2.15 17.45 18.18
C HIS A 131 1.51 16.81 19.41
N VAL A 132 1.62 15.49 19.51
CA VAL A 132 1.20 14.70 20.67
C VAL A 132 2.37 13.94 21.29
N SER A 133 2.35 13.82 22.61
CA SER A 133 3.32 13.04 23.39
C SER A 133 2.70 12.62 24.73
N ASN A 134 2.53 11.33 24.96
CA ASN A 134 2.05 10.81 26.25
C ASN A 134 2.97 9.75 26.86
N ARG A 135 4.07 9.41 26.19
CA ARG A 135 4.95 8.35 26.65
C ARG A 135 5.72 8.78 27.90
N ASN A 136 5.79 7.89 28.89
CA ASN A 136 6.44 8.18 30.17
C ASN A 136 7.92 8.55 30.05
N ILE A 137 8.62 7.96 29.08
CA ILE A 137 10.06 8.21 28.82
C ILE A 137 10.32 9.51 28.04
N ALA A 138 9.27 10.21 27.59
CA ALA A 138 9.44 11.43 26.83
C ALA A 138 10.07 12.53 27.70
N LEU A 139 11.15 13.15 27.20
CA LEU A 139 11.76 14.31 27.85
C LEU A 139 10.80 15.50 27.86
N ILE A 140 10.02 15.63 26.79
CA ILE A 140 8.96 16.64 26.64
C ILE A 140 7.61 15.92 26.77
N LYS A 141 6.98 16.09 27.92
CA LYS A 141 5.67 15.50 28.22
C LYS A 141 4.57 16.34 27.61
N GLY A 142 3.61 15.69 26.97
CA GLY A 142 2.41 16.38 26.52
C GLY A 142 1.51 16.75 27.69
N ASN A 143 0.86 17.91 27.54
CA ASN A 143 -0.13 18.40 28.47
C ASN A 143 -1.33 18.95 27.70
N ASP A 144 -2.53 18.46 27.98
CA ASP A 144 -3.76 18.94 27.34
C ASP A 144 -4.16 20.28 27.96
N GLN A 145 -3.65 21.35 27.35
CA GLN A 145 -3.89 22.73 27.75
C GLN A 145 -4.02 23.63 26.53
N SER A 146 -4.71 24.76 26.68
CA SER A 146 -4.87 25.72 25.59
C SER A 146 -3.49 26.14 25.06
N GLY A 147 -3.29 26.01 23.75
CA GLY A 147 -2.03 26.36 23.09
C GLY A 147 -0.95 25.27 23.09
N CYS A 148 -1.22 24.07 23.62
CA CYS A 148 -0.41 22.91 23.25
C CYS A 148 -0.60 22.64 21.75
N ALA A 149 0.52 22.45 21.03
CA ALA A 149 0.53 22.28 19.58
C ALA A 149 1.94 22.01 19.07
N GLU A 150 2.92 22.76 19.59
CA GLU A 150 4.30 22.70 19.12
C GLU A 150 5.01 21.43 19.61
N TYR A 151 6.07 21.01 18.91
CA TYR A 151 6.81 19.80 19.27
C TYR A 151 7.49 19.90 20.65
N ASN A 152 7.79 21.11 21.11
CA ASN A 152 8.38 21.42 22.42
C ASN A 152 7.33 21.75 23.50
N ASN A 153 6.06 21.84 23.12
CA ASN A 153 4.90 21.98 24.00
C ASN A 153 3.72 21.14 23.41
N PRO A 154 3.90 19.81 23.32
CA PRO A 154 2.92 18.95 22.68
C PRO A 154 1.68 18.80 23.56
N CYS A 155 0.56 18.43 22.95
CA CYS A 155 -0.61 17.98 23.68
C CYS A 155 -0.40 16.54 24.19
N LYS A 156 -1.20 16.15 25.18
CA LYS A 156 -1.14 14.79 25.74
C LYS A 156 -1.95 13.81 24.90
N THR A 157 -3.14 14.19 24.41
CA THR A 157 -4.05 13.25 23.72
C THR A 157 -4.42 13.70 22.31
N ILE A 158 -4.69 12.71 21.44
CA ILE A 158 -5.16 12.95 20.07
C ILE A 158 -6.55 13.63 20.07
N ASP A 159 -7.48 13.20 20.91
CA ASP A 159 -8.83 13.79 21.01
C ASP A 159 -8.78 15.29 21.36
N TYR A 160 -7.89 15.65 22.29
CA TYR A 160 -7.68 17.05 22.64
C TYR A 160 -7.12 17.84 21.46
N VAL A 161 -6.13 17.30 20.74
CA VAL A 161 -5.58 17.93 19.53
C VAL A 161 -6.65 18.16 18.47
N LEU A 162 -7.52 17.18 18.21
CA LEU A 162 -8.61 17.33 17.25
C LEU A 162 -9.51 18.53 17.63
N SER A 163 -9.90 18.63 18.90
CA SER A 163 -10.71 19.76 19.39
C SER A 163 -9.98 21.09 19.33
N GLN A 164 -8.69 21.12 19.68
CA GLN A 164 -7.86 22.32 19.64
C GLN A 164 -7.67 22.86 18.23
N ILE A 165 -7.46 21.98 17.24
CA ILE A 165 -7.32 22.40 15.84
C ILE A 165 -8.59 23.13 15.40
N SER A 166 -9.79 22.56 15.62
CA SER A 166 -11.05 23.22 15.28
C SER A 166 -11.22 24.55 16.02
N GLN A 167 -10.91 24.62 17.31
CA GLN A 167 -11.00 25.86 18.07
C GLN A 167 -10.09 26.97 17.53
N LEU A 168 -8.82 26.63 17.23
CA LEU A 168 -7.81 27.61 16.82
C LEU A 168 -7.93 28.00 15.34
N LYS A 169 -8.34 27.07 14.48
CA LYS A 169 -8.42 27.28 13.03
C LYS A 169 -9.79 27.72 12.55
N GLU A 170 -10.84 27.35 13.27
CA GLU A 170 -12.22 27.56 12.82
C GLU A 170 -13.08 28.36 13.83
N GLY A 171 -12.56 28.59 15.04
CA GLY A 171 -13.18 29.41 16.08
C GLY A 171 -14.13 28.68 17.02
N SER A 172 -14.37 27.38 16.80
CA SER A 172 -15.23 26.51 17.61
C SER A 172 -14.68 25.10 17.59
N ILE A 173 -14.70 24.39 18.72
CA ILE A 173 -14.28 22.97 18.82
C ILE A 173 -15.04 22.03 17.88
N THR A 174 -16.25 22.40 17.44
CA THR A 174 -17.09 21.59 16.54
C THR A 174 -17.10 22.07 15.09
N ALA A 175 -16.33 23.10 14.76
CA ALA A 175 -16.28 23.60 13.39
C ALA A 175 -15.32 22.76 12.54
N TYR A 176 -15.72 22.50 11.29
CA TYR A 176 -14.97 21.68 10.36
C TYR A 176 -13.77 22.43 9.78
N THR A 177 -12.62 21.75 9.75
CA THR A 177 -11.45 22.13 8.95
C THR A 177 -11.40 21.32 7.65
N SER A 178 -10.68 21.83 6.65
CA SER A 178 -10.40 21.11 5.39
C SER A 178 -9.64 19.80 5.63
N GLU A 179 -8.64 19.85 6.50
CA GLU A 179 -7.89 18.70 6.98
C GLU A 179 -7.39 18.91 8.41
N LYS A 180 -6.88 17.85 9.06
CA LYS A 180 -6.14 17.94 10.33
C LYS A 180 -4.85 17.16 10.25
N ARG A 181 -3.78 17.74 10.80
CA ARG A 181 -2.43 17.15 10.80
C ARG A 181 -1.94 16.98 12.23
N ILE A 182 -1.64 15.74 12.60
CA ILE A 182 -1.17 15.37 13.93
C ILE A 182 0.26 14.83 13.81
N GLY A 183 1.19 15.39 14.58
CA GLY A 183 2.58 14.97 14.65
C GLY A 183 2.83 14.09 15.87
N ILE A 184 3.24 12.85 15.68
CA ILE A 184 3.74 12.02 16.77
C ILE A 184 5.15 12.50 17.13
N SER A 185 5.37 12.86 18.40
CA SER A 185 6.67 13.34 18.85
C SER A 185 7.78 12.30 18.63
N GLN A 186 9.04 12.76 18.60
CA GLN A 186 10.19 11.85 18.49
C GLN A 186 10.33 10.85 19.64
N TYR A 187 9.65 11.07 20.77
CA TYR A 187 9.64 10.16 21.90
C TYR A 187 8.58 9.06 21.76
N GLY A 188 7.71 9.17 20.75
CA GLY A 188 6.61 8.27 20.46
C GLY A 188 5.31 8.60 21.20
N TYR A 189 4.31 7.75 20.98
CA TYR A 189 2.98 7.86 21.57
C TYR A 189 2.46 6.46 21.93
N ASP A 190 1.92 6.32 23.14
CA ASP A 190 1.34 5.09 23.64
C ASP A 190 -0.19 5.12 23.43
N LEU A 191 -0.69 4.22 22.58
CA LEU A 191 -2.10 4.03 22.36
C LEU A 191 -2.66 3.11 23.45
N GLN A 192 -3.22 3.73 24.49
CA GLN A 192 -3.74 3.04 25.69
C GLN A 192 -5.17 2.53 25.53
N SER A 193 -5.89 2.99 24.51
CA SER A 193 -7.25 2.54 24.21
C SER A 193 -7.50 2.64 22.70
N PRO A 194 -8.32 1.76 22.12
CA PRO A 194 -8.76 1.90 20.74
C PRO A 194 -9.43 3.25 20.45
N MET A 195 -9.14 3.83 19.29
CA MET A 195 -9.69 5.10 18.81
C MET A 195 -10.54 4.88 17.56
N GLN A 196 -11.61 5.67 17.44
CA GLN A 196 -12.45 5.71 16.25
C GLN A 196 -12.46 7.13 15.69
N PHE A 197 -12.11 7.26 14.41
CA PHE A 197 -12.17 8.51 13.68
C PHE A 197 -13.38 8.52 12.75
N SER A 198 -14.09 9.64 12.73
CA SER A 198 -15.16 9.91 11.77
C SER A 198 -15.11 11.37 11.34
N LYS A 199 -15.88 11.74 10.31
CA LYS A 199 -16.02 13.15 9.91
C LYS A 199 -16.58 13.98 11.06
N SER A 200 -17.58 13.46 11.77
CA SER A 200 -18.24 14.11 12.91
C SER A 200 -17.35 14.21 14.16
N VAL A 201 -16.63 13.14 14.52
CA VAL A 201 -15.72 13.14 15.69
C VAL A 201 -14.50 14.00 15.41
N SER A 202 -13.91 13.84 14.23
CA SER A 202 -12.68 14.54 13.86
C SER A 202 -12.95 15.97 13.39
N HIS A 203 -14.20 16.34 13.07
CA HIS A 203 -14.58 17.61 12.45
C HIS A 203 -13.69 17.97 11.24
N SER A 204 -13.47 16.97 10.38
CA SER A 204 -12.63 17.06 9.18
C SER A 204 -12.92 15.89 8.25
N ASN A 205 -12.78 16.11 6.94
CA ASN A 205 -12.87 15.02 5.96
C ASN A 205 -11.58 14.23 5.83
N ILE A 206 -10.44 14.84 6.17
CA ILE A 206 -9.10 14.26 6.03
C ILE A 206 -8.37 14.37 7.37
N LEU A 207 -7.89 13.24 7.86
CA LEU A 207 -7.02 13.16 9.03
C LEU A 207 -5.66 12.59 8.62
N LYS A 208 -4.60 13.36 8.89
CA LYS A 208 -3.22 12.95 8.66
C LYS A 208 -2.51 12.79 10.00
N ILE A 209 -1.95 11.61 10.25
CA ILE A 209 -1.09 11.33 11.40
C ILE A 209 0.31 11.04 10.86
N MET A 210 1.30 11.77 11.34
CA MET A 210 2.63 11.77 10.75
C MET A 210 3.71 11.88 11.82
N LYS A 211 4.97 11.61 11.46
CA LYS A 211 6.10 11.92 12.35
C LYS A 211 6.22 13.42 12.64
N GLN A 212 6.89 13.75 13.73
CA GLN A 212 7.15 15.13 14.17
C GLN A 212 7.67 16.00 13.02
N LEU A 213 6.98 17.13 12.80
CA LEU A 213 7.35 18.18 11.85
C LEU A 213 7.54 17.67 10.40
N TYR A 214 6.82 16.62 10.00
CA TYR A 214 6.88 16.04 8.66
C TYR A 214 6.69 17.09 7.54
N GLY A 215 7.51 17.00 6.49
CA GLY A 215 7.48 17.95 5.36
C GLY A 215 8.13 19.31 5.62
N THR A 216 8.77 19.51 6.78
CA THR A 216 9.46 20.77 7.12
C THR A 216 10.99 20.57 7.20
N ASP A 217 11.74 21.66 7.20
CA ASP A 217 13.19 21.73 7.44
C ASP A 217 13.61 21.31 8.87
N GLN A 218 12.65 21.09 9.78
CA GLN A 218 12.89 20.65 11.16
C GLN A 218 12.30 19.25 11.44
N VAL A 219 11.99 18.49 10.39
CA VAL A 219 11.47 17.13 10.50
C VAL A 219 12.39 16.23 11.33
N MET A 220 11.82 15.36 12.15
CA MET A 220 12.61 14.39 12.90
C MET A 220 13.27 13.33 11.98
N ASN A 221 14.40 12.80 12.43
CA ASN A 221 15.06 11.65 11.78
C ASN A 221 14.27 10.36 12.04
N GLY A 222 14.31 9.42 11.09
CA GLY A 222 13.61 8.14 11.21
C GLY A 222 12.08 8.24 11.16
N GLN A 223 11.41 7.20 11.67
CA GLN A 223 9.97 7.14 11.90
C GLN A 223 9.66 7.54 13.36
N ALA A 224 8.47 8.11 13.60
CA ALA A 224 7.94 8.23 14.95
C ALA A 224 7.35 6.89 15.40
N GLU A 225 7.36 6.59 16.69
CA GLU A 225 6.83 5.32 17.20
C GLU A 225 5.43 5.48 17.81
N MET A 226 4.51 4.60 17.43
CA MET A 226 3.21 4.43 18.10
C MET A 226 3.15 3.03 18.71
N LYS A 227 3.00 2.94 20.03
CA LYS A 227 2.96 1.67 20.75
C LYS A 227 1.55 1.38 21.25
N ILE A 228 0.97 0.27 20.83
CA ILE A 228 -0.29 -0.25 21.40
C ILE A 228 0.01 -0.82 22.79
N LEU A 229 -0.71 -0.34 23.81
CA LEU A 229 -0.61 -0.83 25.18
C LEU A 229 -1.92 -1.50 25.59
N LYS A 230 -2.10 -2.75 25.18
CA LYS A 230 -3.26 -3.56 25.62
C LYS A 230 -3.15 -3.96 27.10
N ASN A 231 -1.93 -4.09 27.62
CA ASN A 231 -1.61 -4.52 28.98
C ASN A 231 -2.27 -5.85 29.38
N ASN A 232 -2.43 -6.76 28.42
CA ASN A 232 -3.14 -8.04 28.62
C ASN A 232 -4.54 -7.91 29.23
N ASP A 233 -5.22 -6.77 29.02
CA ASP A 233 -6.59 -6.56 29.46
C ASP A 233 -7.54 -6.58 28.26
N ASP A 234 -8.26 -7.69 28.10
CA ASP A 234 -9.23 -7.88 27.02
C ASP A 234 -10.40 -6.87 27.09
N ASN A 235 -10.65 -6.26 28.26
CA ASN A 235 -11.67 -5.21 28.37
C ASN A 235 -11.35 -3.98 27.51
N ASN A 236 -10.08 -3.76 27.17
CA ASN A 236 -9.66 -2.66 26.30
C ASN A 236 -10.18 -2.83 24.86
N GLU A 237 -10.49 -4.05 24.43
CA GLU A 237 -10.95 -4.37 23.08
C GLU A 237 -12.46 -4.65 23.02
N ASN A 238 -13.13 -4.75 24.18
CA ASN A 238 -14.57 -5.05 24.27
C ASN A 238 -15.44 -4.02 23.51
N GLY A 239 -16.20 -4.52 22.54
CA GLY A 239 -17.09 -3.70 21.70
C GLY A 239 -16.37 -2.76 20.74
N LYS A 240 -15.05 -2.94 20.52
CA LYS A 240 -14.25 -2.15 19.57
C LYS A 240 -13.99 -2.96 18.30
N LEU A 241 -13.90 -2.26 17.18
CA LEU A 241 -13.69 -2.89 15.87
C LEU A 241 -12.22 -2.94 15.45
N GLY A 242 -11.38 -2.03 15.95
CA GLY A 242 -9.93 -2.00 15.75
C GLY A 242 -9.28 -0.94 16.64
N TRP A 243 -7.96 -1.04 16.86
CA TRP A 243 -7.20 -0.06 17.66
C TRP A 243 -7.22 1.34 17.06
N ILE A 244 -7.24 1.41 15.73
CA ILE A 244 -7.50 2.61 14.94
C ILE A 244 -8.63 2.23 13.97
N SER A 245 -9.81 2.79 14.16
CA SER A 245 -10.95 2.53 13.29
C SER A 245 -11.44 3.80 12.61
N THR A 246 -11.99 3.68 11.41
CA THR A 246 -12.60 4.81 10.67
C THR A 246 -14.07 4.55 10.37
N SER A 247 -14.85 5.62 10.33
CA SER A 247 -16.29 5.63 9.97
C SER A 247 -16.66 6.93 9.25
N GLU A 248 -17.88 7.00 8.71
CA GLU A 248 -18.43 8.12 7.93
C GLU A 248 -17.60 8.48 6.68
N GLY A 249 -16.87 7.52 6.10
CA GLY A 249 -16.05 7.72 4.91
C GLY A 249 -14.96 8.77 5.08
N ILE A 250 -14.32 8.85 6.25
CA ILE A 250 -13.19 9.75 6.50
C ILE A 250 -11.93 9.24 5.78
N GLU A 251 -11.13 10.16 5.23
CA GLU A 251 -9.81 9.81 4.70
C GLU A 251 -8.77 9.80 5.83
N LEU A 252 -8.19 8.63 6.12
CA LEU A 252 -7.10 8.47 7.08
C LEU A 252 -5.78 8.27 6.34
N ARG A 253 -4.79 9.11 6.67
CA ARG A 253 -3.46 9.05 6.06
C ARG A 253 -2.38 9.00 7.12
N LEU A 254 -1.51 8.00 7.06
CA LEU A 254 -0.41 7.79 8.01
C LEU A 254 0.94 7.94 7.29
N TYR A 255 1.86 8.70 7.88
CA TYR A 255 3.17 9.01 7.29
C TYR A 255 4.33 8.78 8.27
N TYR A 256 5.25 7.87 7.93
CA TYR A 256 6.49 7.63 8.66
C TYR A 256 6.31 7.26 10.14
N ILE A 257 5.48 6.26 10.41
CA ILE A 257 5.19 5.76 11.76
C ILE A 257 5.60 4.28 11.86
N ASN A 258 6.31 3.95 12.94
CA ASN A 258 6.56 2.58 13.37
C ASN A 258 5.52 2.19 14.42
N ILE A 259 4.66 1.23 14.09
CA ILE A 259 3.60 0.71 14.94
C ILE A 259 4.08 -0.60 15.56
N ILE A 260 4.14 -0.60 16.89
CA ILE A 260 4.53 -1.74 17.72
C ILE A 260 3.45 -2.00 18.78
N MET A 261 3.57 -3.11 19.51
CA MET A 261 2.72 -3.39 20.66
C MET A 261 3.56 -3.75 21.90
N ASP A 262 2.90 -3.83 23.05
CA ASP A 262 3.45 -4.50 24.23
C ASP A 262 3.40 -6.03 24.06
N ASP A 263 3.82 -6.78 25.08
CA ASP A 263 3.89 -8.24 25.06
C ASP A 263 2.49 -8.91 25.13
N SER A 264 1.44 -8.20 24.71
CA SER A 264 0.07 -8.71 24.69
C SER A 264 -0.22 -9.49 23.40
N GLN A 265 -1.46 -9.96 23.29
CA GLN A 265 -2.04 -10.51 22.07
C GLN A 265 -3.29 -9.71 21.72
N LEU A 266 -3.39 -9.17 20.51
CA LEU A 266 -4.56 -8.39 20.09
C LEU A 266 -5.68 -9.35 19.64
N SER A 267 -6.93 -9.01 19.91
CA SER A 267 -8.09 -9.77 19.39
C SER A 267 -8.82 -9.06 18.24
N ILE A 268 -8.49 -7.79 18.03
CA ILE A 268 -9.06 -6.93 16.99
C ILE A 268 -7.94 -6.37 16.10
N PRO A 269 -8.24 -5.94 14.86
CA PRO A 269 -7.30 -5.33 13.93
C PRO A 269 -6.61 -4.10 14.52
N ILE A 270 -5.44 -3.78 14.00
CA ILE A 270 -4.82 -2.49 14.29
C ILE A 270 -5.56 -1.40 13.53
N ILE A 271 -5.82 -1.59 12.23
CA ILE A 271 -6.59 -0.66 11.41
C ILE A 271 -7.86 -1.35 10.92
N TYR A 272 -9.02 -0.73 11.18
CA TYR A 272 -10.33 -1.22 10.74
C TYR A 272 -11.09 -0.13 9.97
N ILE A 273 -11.51 -0.42 8.74
CA ILE A 273 -12.29 0.51 7.90
C ILE A 273 -13.76 0.07 7.88
N GLN A 274 -14.65 0.91 8.43
CA GLN A 274 -16.04 0.52 8.74
C GLN A 274 -17.08 0.92 7.69
N ASP A 275 -16.91 2.04 6.99
CA ASP A 275 -17.93 2.61 6.10
C ASP A 275 -17.37 2.88 4.71
N SER A 276 -18.22 2.80 3.68
CA SER A 276 -17.88 3.09 2.28
C SER A 276 -17.34 4.52 2.08
N ASP A 277 -16.81 4.80 0.89
CA ASP A 277 -16.16 6.08 0.55
C ASP A 277 -14.92 6.40 1.41
N SER A 278 -14.36 5.40 2.10
CA SER A 278 -13.18 5.56 2.94
C SER A 278 -11.89 5.47 2.12
N VAL A 279 -10.91 6.30 2.48
CA VAL A 279 -9.55 6.22 1.94
C VAL A 279 -8.58 5.94 3.08
N LEU A 280 -7.78 4.88 2.93
CA LEU A 280 -6.63 4.60 3.78
C LEU A 280 -5.34 4.75 2.97
N GLU A 281 -4.51 5.72 3.34
CA GLU A 281 -3.19 5.92 2.76
C GLU A 281 -2.11 5.65 3.81
N LEU A 282 -1.24 4.68 3.56
CA LEU A 282 -0.08 4.36 4.38
C LEU A 282 1.17 4.67 3.58
N ASN A 283 2.03 5.56 4.09
CA ASN A 283 3.31 5.84 3.47
C ASN A 283 4.44 5.70 4.48
N SER A 284 5.37 4.81 4.17
CA SER A 284 6.52 4.47 5.00
C SER A 284 6.08 4.09 6.41
N ILE A 285 5.11 3.18 6.53
CA ILE A 285 4.62 2.67 7.81
C ILE A 285 5.26 1.32 8.08
N THR A 286 5.73 1.11 9.31
CA THR A 286 6.26 -0.17 9.76
C THR A 286 5.28 -0.78 10.77
N PHE A 287 4.89 -2.03 10.58
CA PHE A 287 4.23 -2.86 11.59
C PHE A 287 5.20 -3.96 11.97
N THR A 288 5.67 -3.98 13.22
CA THR A 288 6.65 -4.98 13.66
C THR A 288 6.33 -5.58 15.01
N GLY A 289 6.54 -6.90 15.13
CA GLY A 289 6.34 -7.63 16.39
C GLY A 289 4.87 -7.65 16.81
N ILE A 290 3.98 -7.98 15.87
CA ILE A 290 2.53 -7.98 16.10
C ILE A 290 2.03 -9.41 16.29
N THR A 291 1.28 -9.65 17.36
CA THR A 291 0.54 -10.90 17.58
C THR A 291 -0.96 -10.60 17.58
N LEU A 292 -1.68 -11.19 16.63
CA LEU A 292 -3.14 -11.06 16.49
C LEU A 292 -3.79 -12.45 16.64
N SER A 293 -4.77 -12.59 17.52
CA SER A 293 -5.49 -13.85 17.73
C SER A 293 -6.99 -13.59 17.81
N PRO A 294 -7.64 -13.53 16.64
CA PRO A 294 -9.08 -13.30 16.57
C PRO A 294 -9.84 -14.47 17.19
N SER A 295 -10.84 -14.16 18.02
CA SER A 295 -11.56 -15.17 18.81
C SER A 295 -12.82 -15.72 18.14
N ILE A 296 -13.43 -14.97 17.21
CA ILE A 296 -14.76 -15.30 16.62
C ILE A 296 -14.65 -15.59 15.12
N GLU A 297 -13.94 -14.74 14.40
CA GLU A 297 -13.84 -14.78 12.95
C GLU A 297 -12.43 -14.35 12.52
N PRO A 298 -11.97 -14.72 11.31
CA PRO A 298 -10.66 -14.31 10.82
C PRO A 298 -10.58 -12.80 10.65
N LYS A 299 -9.46 -12.20 11.06
CA LYS A 299 -9.27 -10.75 10.97
C LYS A 299 -7.92 -10.36 10.36
N GLY A 300 -7.92 -9.21 9.68
CA GLY A 300 -6.69 -8.56 9.23
C GLY A 300 -5.99 -7.77 10.34
N ILE A 301 -4.68 -7.51 10.24
CA ILE A 301 -4.07 -6.37 10.95
C ILE A 301 -4.63 -5.06 10.38
N ILE A 302 -4.70 -5.00 9.06
CA ILE A 302 -5.49 -4.03 8.30
C ILE A 302 -6.71 -4.79 7.78
N HIS A 303 -7.89 -4.41 8.24
CA HIS A 303 -9.14 -5.07 7.89
C HIS A 303 -10.08 -4.07 7.22
N ILE A 304 -10.41 -4.32 5.96
CA ILE A 304 -11.30 -3.52 5.14
C ILE A 304 -12.48 -4.40 4.75
N ILE A 305 -13.69 -4.03 5.15
CA ILE A 305 -14.89 -4.84 4.90
C ILE A 305 -15.99 -4.11 4.10
N VAL A 306 -15.68 -2.95 3.53
CA VAL A 306 -16.66 -2.04 2.94
C VAL A 306 -16.30 -1.64 1.53
N ASP A 307 -17.33 -1.53 0.70
CA ASP A 307 -17.21 -1.20 -0.71
C ASP A 307 -16.85 0.28 -0.94
N ASN A 308 -16.62 0.65 -2.20
CA ASN A 308 -16.23 2.00 -2.63
C ASN A 308 -15.06 2.61 -1.83
N SER A 309 -14.14 1.76 -1.37
CA SER A 309 -13.01 2.16 -0.54
C SER A 309 -11.70 2.11 -1.33
N GLN A 310 -10.76 2.98 -0.98
CA GLN A 310 -9.43 3.02 -1.56
C GLN A 310 -8.37 2.74 -0.49
N PHE A 311 -7.48 1.79 -0.77
CA PHE A 311 -6.34 1.47 0.07
C PHE A 311 -5.05 1.64 -0.73
N ILE A 312 -4.15 2.48 -0.22
CA ILE A 312 -2.85 2.74 -0.81
C ILE A 312 -1.79 2.48 0.26
N ALA A 313 -0.83 1.60 -0.02
CA ALA A 313 0.36 1.45 0.79
C ALA A 313 1.61 1.70 -0.05
N GLN A 314 2.52 2.53 0.46
CA GLN A 314 3.75 2.91 -0.20
C GLN A 314 4.92 2.74 0.75
N SER A 315 5.94 1.98 0.36
CA SER A 315 7.15 1.75 1.13
C SER A 315 6.91 1.27 2.56
N CYS A 316 5.81 0.55 2.78
CA CYS A 316 5.45 0.00 4.09
C CYS A 316 6.17 -1.32 4.37
N ILE A 317 6.47 -1.58 5.64
CA ILE A 317 7.12 -2.80 6.10
C ILE A 317 6.19 -3.51 7.10
N PHE A 318 5.97 -4.79 6.88
CA PHE A 318 5.25 -5.69 7.78
C PHE A 318 6.24 -6.80 8.16
N GLU A 319 6.63 -6.87 9.43
CA GLU A 319 7.72 -7.75 9.84
C GLU A 319 7.44 -8.45 11.18
N ASN A 320 7.79 -9.74 11.29
CA ASN A 320 7.67 -10.51 12.54
C ASN A 320 6.23 -10.47 13.07
N ILE A 321 5.31 -10.98 12.25
CA ILE A 321 3.89 -10.98 12.54
C ILE A 321 3.40 -12.40 12.71
N ASN A 322 2.63 -12.64 13.77
CA ASN A 322 2.00 -13.92 14.05
C ASN A 322 0.49 -13.75 14.19
N ILE A 323 -0.29 -14.55 13.45
CA ILE A 323 -1.75 -14.53 13.49
C ILE A 323 -2.27 -15.94 13.79
N GLU A 324 -2.92 -16.10 14.95
CA GLU A 324 -3.30 -17.42 15.48
C GLU A 324 -4.83 -17.57 15.62
N GLU A 325 -5.27 -18.64 16.29
CA GLU A 325 -6.66 -18.96 16.61
C GLU A 325 -7.57 -19.09 15.38
N GLN A 326 -8.57 -18.21 15.21
CA GLN A 326 -9.46 -18.22 14.04
C GLN A 326 -8.74 -17.78 12.75
N GLY A 327 -7.47 -17.42 12.84
CA GLY A 327 -6.64 -17.08 11.72
C GLY A 327 -6.87 -15.65 11.23
N GLY A 328 -6.36 -15.38 10.04
CA GLY A 328 -6.41 -14.03 9.49
C GLY A 328 -5.24 -13.75 8.56
N ASN A 329 -4.98 -12.46 8.34
CA ASN A 329 -4.01 -11.98 7.35
C ASN A 329 -3.38 -10.67 7.83
N VAL A 330 -2.25 -10.26 7.24
CA VAL A 330 -1.76 -8.89 7.48
C VAL A 330 -2.75 -7.88 6.89
N ILE A 331 -3.14 -8.07 5.63
CA ILE A 331 -4.15 -7.27 4.94
C ILE A 331 -5.31 -8.20 4.56
N ARG A 332 -6.51 -7.89 5.07
CA ARG A 332 -7.73 -8.62 4.76
C ARG A 332 -8.75 -7.67 4.15
N ILE A 333 -9.10 -7.92 2.89
CA ILE A 333 -10.04 -7.10 2.12
C ILE A 333 -11.25 -7.96 1.77
N LEU A 334 -12.40 -7.63 2.34
CA LEU A 334 -13.70 -8.23 2.08
C LEU A 334 -14.58 -7.18 1.43
N ASN A 335 -15.15 -7.48 0.26
CA ASN A 335 -16.08 -6.56 -0.37
C ASN A 335 -17.52 -6.97 -0.04
N SER A 336 -18.10 -6.38 1.01
CA SER A 336 -19.47 -6.71 1.46
C SER A 336 -20.58 -5.96 0.72
N GLY A 337 -20.24 -5.02 -0.16
CA GLY A 337 -21.20 -4.11 -0.80
C GLY A 337 -21.48 -4.42 -2.26
N SER A 338 -21.65 -3.39 -3.09
CA SER A 338 -21.93 -3.55 -4.53
C SER A 338 -21.01 -2.72 -5.42
N ASN A 339 -20.14 -1.92 -4.82
CA ASN A 339 -19.15 -1.10 -5.51
C ASN A 339 -17.74 -1.73 -5.38
N SER A 340 -16.81 -1.28 -6.22
CA SER A 340 -15.43 -1.79 -6.21
C SER A 340 -14.62 -1.27 -5.03
N ILE A 341 -13.70 -2.08 -4.50
CA ILE A 341 -12.58 -1.64 -3.66
C ILE A 341 -11.32 -1.55 -4.53
N THR A 342 -10.52 -0.48 -4.40
CA THR A 342 -9.21 -0.38 -5.06
C THR A 342 -8.09 -0.44 -4.03
N ALA A 343 -7.26 -1.47 -4.10
CA ALA A 343 -6.06 -1.65 -3.31
C ALA A 343 -4.80 -1.55 -4.17
N THR A 344 -3.83 -0.76 -3.74
CA THR A 344 -2.57 -0.57 -4.46
C THR A 344 -1.38 -0.55 -3.51
N LEU A 345 -0.40 -1.41 -3.78
CA LEU A 345 0.82 -1.56 -2.98
C LEU A 345 2.04 -1.21 -3.83
N TYR A 346 2.88 -0.30 -3.35
CA TYR A 346 4.12 0.12 -3.99
C TYR A 346 5.31 -0.06 -3.04
N GLY A 347 6.31 -0.85 -3.41
CA GLY A 347 7.54 -1.01 -2.64
C GLY A 347 7.33 -1.53 -1.20
N CYS A 348 6.24 -2.24 -0.95
CA CYS A 348 5.93 -2.82 0.36
C CYS A 348 6.73 -4.10 0.62
N GLN A 349 7.07 -4.37 1.87
CA GLN A 349 7.79 -5.56 2.29
C GLN A 349 6.98 -6.34 3.34
N PHE A 350 6.80 -7.64 3.12
CA PHE A 350 6.17 -8.59 4.04
C PHE A 350 7.21 -9.64 4.40
N ASN A 351 7.70 -9.60 5.64
CA ASN A 351 8.86 -10.35 6.08
C ASN A 351 8.52 -11.18 7.33
N ASN A 352 8.73 -12.49 7.27
CA ASN A 352 8.55 -13.38 8.43
C ASN A 352 7.14 -13.27 9.04
N ILE A 353 6.14 -13.67 8.25
CA ILE A 353 4.72 -13.64 8.59
C ILE A 353 4.25 -15.08 8.77
N SER A 354 3.61 -15.38 9.89
CA SER A 354 3.00 -16.69 10.16
C SER A 354 1.52 -16.52 10.48
N CYS A 355 0.66 -17.27 9.80
CA CYS A 355 -0.78 -17.23 10.03
C CYS A 355 -1.38 -18.64 10.06
N ILE A 356 -2.52 -18.79 10.74
CA ILE A 356 -3.40 -19.95 10.59
C ILE A 356 -4.50 -19.61 9.57
N GLY A 357 -4.78 -20.52 8.64
CA GLY A 357 -5.86 -20.42 7.68
C GLY A 357 -7.22 -20.49 8.35
N ASP A 358 -8.23 -19.88 7.72
CA ASP A 358 -9.58 -19.90 8.30
C ASP A 358 -10.29 -21.25 8.16
N SER A 359 -11.47 -21.36 8.78
CA SER A 359 -12.28 -22.57 8.74
C SER A 359 -12.67 -23.04 7.34
N ASN A 360 -12.62 -22.15 6.34
CA ASN A 360 -12.88 -22.44 4.93
C ASN A 360 -11.59 -22.70 4.13
N GLY A 361 -10.45 -22.92 4.80
CA GLY A 361 -9.17 -23.20 4.14
C GLY A 361 -8.60 -22.02 3.36
N ARG A 362 -9.11 -20.81 3.62
CA ARG A 362 -8.62 -19.57 2.99
C ARG A 362 -7.38 -19.12 3.75
N GLY A 363 -6.30 -18.85 3.01
CA GLY A 363 -5.01 -18.47 3.56
C GLY A 363 -4.55 -17.10 3.10
N GLY A 364 -3.32 -17.00 2.62
CA GLY A 364 -2.68 -15.74 2.24
C GLY A 364 -2.18 -14.98 3.45
N SER A 365 -1.16 -15.48 4.15
CA SER A 365 -0.71 -14.90 5.44
C SER A 365 -0.48 -13.38 5.36
N SER A 366 -0.01 -12.88 4.21
CA SER A 366 0.13 -11.45 3.96
C SER A 366 -1.17 -10.82 3.44
N ILE A 367 -1.74 -11.34 2.36
CA ILE A 367 -2.91 -10.72 1.71
C ILE A 367 -4.00 -11.76 1.47
N TYR A 368 -5.19 -11.46 1.97
CA TYR A 368 -6.44 -12.07 1.52
C TYR A 368 -7.34 -11.00 0.88
N MET A 369 -7.87 -11.29 -0.30
CA MET A 369 -8.85 -10.43 -0.96
C MET A 369 -9.97 -11.22 -1.64
N GLU A 370 -11.21 -10.85 -1.31
CA GLU A 370 -12.40 -11.14 -2.11
C GLU A 370 -12.55 -10.04 -3.18
N ASN A 371 -12.05 -10.34 -4.38
CA ASN A 371 -12.06 -9.43 -5.51
C ASN A 371 -13.41 -9.52 -6.26
N GLN A 372 -14.45 -8.99 -5.62
CA GLN A 372 -15.82 -8.95 -6.13
C GLN A 372 -16.20 -7.55 -6.60
N HIS A 373 -17.27 -7.44 -7.42
CA HIS A 373 -17.85 -6.16 -7.85
C HIS A 373 -16.88 -5.22 -8.57
N GLY A 374 -15.99 -5.76 -9.40
CA GLY A 374 -15.01 -4.97 -10.14
C GLY A 374 -13.87 -4.38 -9.30
N SER A 375 -13.59 -4.99 -8.14
CA SER A 375 -12.49 -4.58 -7.27
C SER A 375 -11.11 -4.77 -7.93
N LYS A 376 -10.09 -4.13 -7.36
CA LYS A 376 -8.76 -4.05 -7.94
C LYS A 376 -7.68 -4.28 -6.91
N LEU A 377 -6.71 -5.14 -7.23
CA LEU A 377 -5.47 -5.29 -6.49
C LEU A 377 -4.27 -5.12 -7.43
N ILE A 378 -3.46 -4.11 -7.16
CA ILE A 378 -2.25 -3.81 -7.93
C ILE A 378 -1.05 -3.85 -6.98
N ILE A 379 -0.05 -4.65 -7.34
CA ILE A 379 1.21 -4.80 -6.59
C ILE A 379 2.36 -4.43 -7.51
N ASP A 380 3.14 -3.41 -7.12
CA ASP A 380 4.14 -2.80 -7.99
C ASP A 380 5.33 -2.21 -7.20
N ASP A 381 6.27 -1.60 -7.91
CA ASP A 381 7.44 -0.90 -7.38
C ASP A 381 8.32 -1.78 -6.47
N SER A 382 8.57 -3.02 -6.92
CA SER A 382 9.47 -3.98 -6.28
C SER A 382 9.00 -4.43 -4.88
N CYS A 383 7.69 -4.67 -4.71
CA CYS A 383 7.17 -5.27 -3.49
C CYS A 383 7.85 -6.62 -3.18
N GLN A 384 7.98 -6.97 -1.90
CA GLN A 384 8.62 -8.21 -1.46
C GLN A 384 7.74 -8.98 -0.49
N PHE A 385 7.62 -10.29 -0.72
CA PHE A 385 7.01 -11.26 0.18
C PHE A 385 8.07 -12.33 0.48
N TYR A 386 8.48 -12.39 1.73
CA TYR A 386 9.58 -13.24 2.17
C TYR A 386 9.20 -13.95 3.46
N LYS A 387 9.25 -15.29 3.43
CA LYS A 387 8.88 -16.13 4.59
C LYS A 387 7.48 -15.84 5.10
N CYS A 388 6.53 -15.87 4.17
CA CYS A 388 5.10 -15.76 4.45
C CYS A 388 4.52 -17.18 4.51
N ILE A 389 4.09 -17.61 5.69
CA ILE A 389 3.73 -18.99 5.99
C ILE A 389 2.27 -19.04 6.41
N ILE A 390 1.49 -19.90 5.77
CA ILE A 390 0.13 -20.24 6.19
C ILE A 390 0.08 -21.70 6.66
N ASP A 391 -0.35 -21.90 7.90
CA ASP A 391 -0.74 -23.21 8.41
C ASP A 391 -2.21 -23.49 8.14
N LYS A 392 -2.59 -24.72 7.78
CA LYS A 392 -3.99 -25.14 7.52
C LYS A 392 -4.72 -24.27 6.49
N GLY A 393 -4.02 -23.78 5.47
CA GLY A 393 -4.58 -22.86 4.48
C GLY A 393 -3.92 -23.00 3.11
N ASN A 394 -4.32 -22.13 2.18
CA ASN A 394 -3.78 -22.07 0.83
C ASN A 394 -3.17 -20.69 0.56
N GLY A 395 -2.16 -20.61 -0.31
CA GLY A 395 -1.51 -19.33 -0.61
C GLY A 395 -0.60 -18.89 0.54
N GLY A 396 0.69 -19.21 0.51
CA GLY A 396 1.58 -18.84 1.61
C GLY A 396 1.61 -17.33 1.86
N ALA A 397 1.76 -16.53 0.80
CA ALA A 397 1.73 -15.06 0.88
C ALA A 397 0.35 -14.48 0.53
N ILE A 398 -0.22 -14.89 -0.60
CA ILE A 398 -1.42 -14.27 -1.19
C ILE A 398 -2.48 -15.34 -1.46
N TYR A 399 -3.69 -15.08 -0.98
CA TYR A 399 -4.89 -15.78 -1.39
C TYR A 399 -5.84 -14.76 -2.02
N ILE A 400 -6.28 -15.01 -3.24
CA ILE A 400 -7.23 -14.14 -3.93
C ILE A 400 -8.38 -14.95 -4.50
N ASP A 401 -9.60 -14.45 -4.26
CA ASP A 401 -10.86 -15.02 -4.74
C ASP A 401 -11.55 -14.01 -5.66
N ILE A 402 -11.71 -14.35 -6.94
CA ILE A 402 -12.10 -13.39 -7.99
C ILE A 402 -13.50 -13.72 -8.52
N ASP A 403 -14.34 -12.69 -8.65
CA ASP A 403 -15.52 -12.74 -9.51
C ASP A 403 -15.10 -12.39 -10.95
N PHE A 404 -14.87 -13.43 -11.76
CA PHE A 404 -14.37 -13.30 -13.12
C PHE A 404 -15.38 -12.69 -14.11
N ASP A 405 -16.68 -12.69 -13.77
CA ASP A 405 -17.71 -12.08 -14.60
C ASP A 405 -17.73 -10.55 -14.42
N SER A 406 -17.17 -10.05 -13.32
CA SER A 406 -17.06 -8.62 -13.04
C SER A 406 -15.87 -7.93 -13.71
N GLU A 407 -15.84 -6.59 -13.70
CA GLU A 407 -14.72 -5.81 -14.22
C GLU A 407 -13.51 -5.72 -13.27
N PHE A 408 -13.11 -6.86 -12.71
CA PHE A 408 -12.02 -6.94 -11.73
C PHE A 408 -10.66 -6.53 -12.31
N GLU A 409 -9.69 -6.29 -11.44
CA GLU A 409 -8.27 -6.23 -11.82
C GLU A 409 -7.39 -6.90 -10.76
N PHE A 410 -6.49 -7.80 -11.18
CA PHE A 410 -5.44 -8.33 -10.32
C PHE A 410 -4.12 -8.34 -11.09
N LYS A 411 -3.21 -7.46 -10.69
CA LYS A 411 -1.92 -7.29 -11.37
C LYS A 411 -0.75 -7.29 -10.41
N ILE A 412 0.27 -8.05 -10.76
CA ILE A 412 1.61 -7.98 -10.15
C ILE A 412 2.57 -7.46 -11.22
N ALA A 413 2.81 -6.15 -11.19
CA ALA A 413 3.63 -5.45 -12.17
C ALA A 413 5.13 -5.52 -11.84
N ASN A 414 5.47 -5.56 -10.55
CA ASN A 414 6.84 -5.75 -10.08
C ASN A 414 6.86 -6.20 -8.61
N ALA A 415 7.09 -7.49 -8.37
CA ALA A 415 7.25 -8.02 -7.02
C ALA A 415 8.12 -9.29 -6.97
N THR A 416 8.70 -9.57 -5.81
CA THR A 416 9.40 -10.83 -5.50
C THR A 416 8.65 -11.59 -4.40
N ILE A 417 8.35 -12.87 -4.63
CA ILE A 417 7.69 -13.77 -3.66
C ILE A 417 8.59 -15.00 -3.49
N ARG A 418 9.18 -15.18 -2.30
CA ARG A 418 10.12 -16.27 -2.06
C ARG A 418 10.10 -16.81 -0.64
N GLU A 419 10.48 -18.08 -0.51
CA GLU A 419 10.51 -18.80 0.78
C GLU A 419 9.16 -18.76 1.53
N CYS A 420 8.06 -18.60 0.79
CA CYS A 420 6.71 -18.69 1.32
C CYS A 420 6.25 -20.15 1.36
N GLU A 421 5.37 -20.49 2.31
CA GLU A 421 4.94 -21.86 2.53
C GLU A 421 3.43 -21.97 2.76
N ALA A 422 2.80 -22.99 2.15
CA ALA A 422 1.43 -23.38 2.42
C ALA A 422 1.35 -24.81 2.98
N LYS A 423 0.84 -24.95 4.21
CA LYS A 423 0.70 -26.23 4.90
C LYS A 423 -0.75 -26.69 4.93
N SER A 424 -0.92 -28.01 4.80
CA SER A 424 -2.23 -28.64 4.78
C SER A 424 -2.76 -28.90 6.18
N ASP A 425 -4.07 -28.79 6.33
CA ASP A 425 -4.77 -29.23 7.52
C ASP A 425 -4.84 -30.75 7.52
N THR A 426 -4.14 -31.38 8.46
CA THR A 426 -4.17 -32.85 8.62
C THR A 426 -5.38 -33.34 9.43
N SER A 427 -6.17 -32.42 10.00
CA SER A 427 -7.36 -32.76 10.78
C SER A 427 -8.63 -32.89 9.94
N LYS A 428 -8.65 -32.37 8.71
CA LYS A 428 -9.77 -32.46 7.78
C LYS A 428 -9.29 -32.39 6.33
N ASP A 429 -9.98 -33.10 5.43
CA ASP A 429 -9.67 -33.07 4.00
C ASP A 429 -10.43 -31.97 3.24
N LEU A 430 -11.54 -31.48 3.81
CA LEU A 430 -12.42 -30.49 3.17
C LEU A 430 -12.62 -29.25 4.07
N PRO A 431 -12.56 -28.03 3.50
CA PRO A 431 -12.07 -27.75 2.16
C PRO A 431 -10.56 -28.07 2.02
N PRO A 432 -10.08 -28.38 0.81
CA PRO A 432 -8.69 -28.75 0.56
C PRO A 432 -7.72 -27.60 0.89
N THR A 433 -6.59 -27.94 1.53
CA THR A 433 -5.55 -26.99 1.99
C THR A 433 -4.14 -27.46 1.63
N GLY A 434 -3.14 -26.58 1.74
CA GLY A 434 -1.74 -26.87 1.42
C GLY A 434 -1.36 -26.69 -0.05
N TYR A 435 -2.09 -25.85 -0.79
CA TYR A 435 -1.82 -25.55 -2.20
C TYR A 435 -1.31 -24.10 -2.37
N GLY A 436 -0.43 -23.88 -3.35
CA GLY A 436 0.04 -22.54 -3.70
C GLY A 436 1.00 -21.95 -2.68
N GLY A 437 2.26 -22.36 -2.67
CA GLY A 437 3.21 -21.97 -1.61
C GLY A 437 3.47 -20.47 -1.53
N GLY A 438 3.37 -19.75 -2.64
CA GLY A 438 3.35 -18.27 -2.66
C GLY A 438 1.94 -17.72 -2.86
N ILE A 439 1.26 -18.14 -3.92
CA ILE A 439 -0.05 -17.61 -4.31
C ILE A 439 -1.05 -18.76 -4.53
N PHE A 440 -2.25 -18.57 -4.00
CA PHE A 440 -3.43 -19.35 -4.38
C PHE A 440 -4.47 -18.42 -5.01
N LEU A 441 -4.82 -18.67 -6.27
CA LEU A 441 -5.78 -17.89 -7.04
C LEU A 441 -7.00 -18.76 -7.32
N THR A 442 -8.17 -18.29 -6.91
CA THR A 442 -9.44 -18.95 -7.18
C THR A 442 -10.50 -17.95 -7.63
N GLY A 443 -11.67 -18.44 -7.99
CA GLY A 443 -12.79 -17.58 -8.33
C GLY A 443 -14.02 -18.30 -8.86
N SER A 444 -14.99 -17.49 -9.24
CA SER A 444 -16.24 -17.90 -9.89
C SER A 444 -16.43 -17.13 -11.20
N GLY A 445 -17.31 -17.62 -12.08
CA GLY A 445 -17.51 -17.03 -13.40
C GLY A 445 -16.46 -17.48 -14.43
N ASP A 446 -16.58 -16.94 -15.64
CA ASP A 446 -15.75 -17.32 -16.79
C ASP A 446 -14.86 -16.15 -17.21
N TYR A 447 -13.57 -16.20 -16.84
CA TYR A 447 -12.62 -15.15 -17.21
C TYR A 447 -12.46 -15.02 -18.72
N ASP A 448 -12.60 -13.80 -19.24
CA ASP A 448 -12.22 -13.43 -20.60
C ASP A 448 -10.75 -12.94 -20.66
N PRO A 449 -9.81 -13.75 -21.18
CA PRO A 449 -8.40 -13.37 -21.23
C PRO A 449 -8.09 -12.19 -22.16
N SER A 450 -9.01 -11.83 -23.07
CA SER A 450 -8.82 -10.67 -23.96
C SER A 450 -8.78 -9.35 -23.20
N THR A 451 -9.38 -9.31 -22.00
CA THR A 451 -9.43 -8.13 -21.13
C THR A 451 -8.10 -7.80 -20.47
N LYS A 452 -7.19 -8.78 -20.32
CA LYS A 452 -5.90 -8.65 -19.65
C LYS A 452 -5.99 -8.06 -18.23
N ARG A 453 -7.10 -8.33 -17.54
CA ARG A 453 -7.38 -7.89 -16.17
C ARG A 453 -6.62 -8.71 -15.13
N LEU A 454 -6.22 -9.94 -15.47
CA LEU A 454 -5.34 -10.80 -14.69
C LEU A 454 -3.95 -10.85 -15.34
N ASP A 455 -2.96 -10.23 -14.70
CA ASP A 455 -1.58 -10.12 -15.21
C ASP A 455 -0.53 -10.30 -14.10
N LEU A 456 0.15 -11.45 -14.11
CA LEU A 456 1.22 -11.79 -13.17
C LEU A 456 2.61 -11.74 -13.83
N SER A 457 2.74 -11.10 -15.00
CA SER A 457 3.98 -11.10 -15.79
C SER A 457 5.14 -10.34 -15.14
N GLY A 458 4.86 -9.48 -14.17
CA GLY A 458 5.87 -8.71 -13.44
C GLY A 458 6.44 -9.39 -12.20
N MET A 459 5.95 -10.59 -11.84
CA MET A 459 6.39 -11.26 -10.61
C MET A 459 7.64 -12.12 -10.80
N GLN A 460 8.50 -12.13 -9.79
CA GLN A 460 9.51 -13.16 -9.56
C GLN A 460 9.06 -14.04 -8.40
N ILE A 461 8.70 -15.29 -8.71
CA ILE A 461 8.25 -16.27 -7.70
C ILE A 461 9.17 -17.49 -7.72
N LEU A 462 9.83 -17.77 -6.59
CA LEU A 462 10.92 -18.75 -6.48
C LEU A 462 11.07 -19.27 -5.04
N ASP A 463 11.63 -20.47 -4.88
CA ASP A 463 11.95 -21.07 -3.57
C ASP A 463 10.76 -21.13 -2.58
N ASN A 464 9.52 -21.19 -3.09
CA ASN A 464 8.32 -21.39 -2.28
C ASN A 464 7.99 -22.89 -2.21
N SER A 465 7.24 -23.29 -1.18
CA SER A 465 6.82 -24.69 -0.99
C SER A 465 5.34 -24.82 -0.65
N ALA A 466 4.70 -25.84 -1.19
CA ALA A 466 3.33 -26.23 -0.84
C ALA A 466 3.30 -27.71 -0.48
N GLU A 467 2.64 -28.08 0.61
CA GLU A 467 2.58 -29.47 1.05
C GLU A 467 1.86 -30.39 0.06
N LYS A 468 0.92 -29.87 -0.73
CA LYS A 468 0.17 -30.64 -1.74
C LYS A 468 0.67 -30.40 -3.15
N SER A 469 0.46 -29.20 -3.69
CA SER A 469 0.71 -28.91 -5.11
C SER A 469 0.77 -27.41 -5.38
N GLY A 470 1.40 -27.03 -6.50
CA GLY A 470 1.67 -25.64 -6.86
C GLY A 470 2.66 -25.04 -5.88
N GLN A 471 3.92 -25.49 -5.93
CA GLN A 471 4.95 -25.08 -4.96
C GLN A 471 5.07 -23.56 -4.86
N SER A 472 4.81 -22.84 -5.96
CA SER A 472 4.75 -21.38 -5.99
C SER A 472 3.34 -20.85 -6.24
N LEU A 473 2.67 -21.30 -7.30
CA LEU A 473 1.35 -20.83 -7.71
C LEU A 473 0.40 -22.02 -7.88
N TYR A 474 -0.78 -21.93 -7.29
CA TYR A 474 -1.89 -22.82 -7.58
C TYR A 474 -3.11 -22.04 -8.05
N VAL A 475 -3.74 -22.50 -9.14
CA VAL A 475 -4.85 -21.78 -9.81
C VAL A 475 -6.07 -22.66 -9.95
N VAL A 476 -7.22 -22.16 -9.50
CA VAL A 476 -8.54 -22.76 -9.62
C VAL A 476 -9.42 -21.81 -10.42
N MET A 477 -9.64 -22.09 -11.69
CA MET A 477 -10.57 -21.29 -12.51
C MET A 477 -11.10 -22.09 -13.69
N THR A 478 -12.33 -21.83 -14.15
CA THR A 478 -12.95 -22.56 -15.27
C THR A 478 -12.19 -22.37 -16.59
N LYS A 479 -11.77 -21.14 -16.90
CA LYS A 479 -11.03 -20.73 -18.12
C LYS A 479 -9.51 -20.82 -17.99
N LEU A 480 -9.02 -21.78 -17.19
CA LEU A 480 -7.60 -21.93 -16.86
C LEU A 480 -6.74 -22.13 -18.11
N GLN A 481 -7.19 -22.99 -19.03
CA GLN A 481 -6.45 -23.32 -20.24
C GLN A 481 -6.38 -22.12 -21.20
N GLU A 482 -7.48 -21.38 -21.36
CA GLU A 482 -7.56 -20.19 -22.20
C GLU A 482 -6.66 -19.07 -21.67
N TRP A 483 -6.68 -18.82 -20.35
CA TRP A 483 -5.79 -17.85 -19.74
C TRP A 483 -4.32 -18.23 -19.93
N CYS A 484 -3.97 -19.49 -19.66
CA CYS A 484 -2.62 -20.02 -19.85
C CYS A 484 -2.11 -19.85 -21.30
N ARG A 485 -2.99 -20.01 -22.30
CA ARG A 485 -2.66 -19.85 -23.72
C ARG A 485 -2.53 -18.40 -24.19
N THR A 486 -2.89 -17.44 -23.35
CA THR A 486 -2.87 -16.03 -23.72
C THR A 486 -1.44 -15.49 -23.67
N GLY A 487 -1.05 -14.75 -24.70
CA GLY A 487 0.34 -14.29 -24.88
C GLY A 487 1.25 -15.41 -25.41
N THR A 488 2.54 -15.35 -25.10
CA THR A 488 3.53 -16.37 -25.47
C THR A 488 4.09 -17.04 -24.23
N GLN A 489 4.18 -18.38 -24.21
CA GLN A 489 4.82 -19.15 -23.12
C GLN A 489 4.28 -18.83 -21.72
N GLY A 490 2.96 -18.67 -21.57
CA GLY A 490 2.35 -18.40 -20.27
C GLY A 490 2.70 -17.03 -19.69
N GLN A 491 3.04 -16.04 -20.55
CA GLN A 491 3.46 -14.68 -20.18
C GLN A 491 2.71 -14.08 -19.00
N TYR A 492 1.38 -14.20 -18.97
CA TYR A 492 0.51 -13.61 -17.94
C TYR A 492 0.42 -14.43 -16.65
N VAL A 493 0.93 -15.66 -16.63
CA VAL A 493 0.84 -16.62 -15.51
C VAL A 493 2.03 -16.51 -14.58
N LYS A 494 3.25 -16.40 -15.12
CA LYS A 494 4.49 -16.26 -14.32
C LYS A 494 5.59 -15.58 -15.13
N GLY A 495 5.96 -14.36 -14.73
CA GLY A 495 6.93 -13.51 -15.43
C GLY A 495 8.33 -14.11 -15.61
N ASN A 496 8.81 -14.86 -14.63
CA ASN A 496 10.15 -15.45 -14.61
C ASN A 496 10.19 -16.95 -14.97
N TYR A 497 9.14 -17.49 -15.61
CA TYR A 497 9.11 -18.91 -15.97
C TYR A 497 10.00 -19.22 -17.18
N SER A 498 10.74 -20.33 -17.09
CA SER A 498 11.52 -20.87 -18.20
C SER A 498 11.12 -22.32 -18.43
N ASP A 499 10.57 -22.63 -19.60
CA ASP A 499 10.18 -23.99 -19.99
C ASP A 499 11.34 -25.01 -19.88
N THR A 500 12.59 -24.54 -19.87
CA THR A 500 13.80 -25.38 -19.80
C THR A 500 14.45 -25.45 -18.43
N LEU A 501 14.22 -24.47 -17.55
CA LEU A 501 14.95 -24.33 -16.28
C LEU A 501 14.03 -24.40 -15.05
N SER A 502 12.78 -23.97 -15.20
CA SER A 502 11.81 -23.98 -14.11
C SER A 502 11.29 -25.38 -13.83
N ASN A 503 10.99 -25.67 -12.56
CA ASN A 503 10.36 -26.93 -12.18
C ASN A 503 8.87 -26.86 -12.53
N SER A 504 8.33 -27.90 -13.19
CA SER A 504 6.91 -27.97 -13.56
C SER A 504 5.98 -27.93 -12.34
N ASN A 505 6.45 -28.40 -11.18
CA ASN A 505 5.69 -28.38 -9.92
C ASN A 505 5.59 -26.97 -9.31
N GLU A 506 6.30 -25.97 -9.84
CA GLU A 506 6.17 -24.59 -9.35
C GLU A 506 4.76 -24.04 -9.59
N ILE A 507 4.13 -24.41 -10.71
CA ILE A 507 2.88 -23.83 -11.16
C ILE A 507 1.91 -24.94 -11.59
N GLU A 508 0.82 -25.07 -10.83
CA GLU A 508 -0.19 -26.11 -11.05
C GLU A 508 -1.59 -25.52 -10.94
N GLY A 509 -2.59 -26.23 -11.42
CA GLY A 509 -3.96 -25.77 -11.29
C GLY A 509 -4.97 -26.74 -11.86
N ILE A 510 -6.25 -26.40 -11.67
CA ILE A 510 -7.38 -27.24 -12.02
C ILE A 510 -8.49 -26.39 -12.68
N PRO A 511 -9.08 -26.85 -13.81
CA PRO A 511 -10.12 -26.11 -14.52
C PRO A 511 -11.50 -26.26 -13.85
N LYS A 512 -11.65 -25.66 -12.66
CA LYS A 512 -12.87 -25.68 -11.83
C LYS A 512 -13.11 -24.29 -11.24
N ASP A 513 -14.36 -23.98 -10.92
CA ASP A 513 -14.66 -22.86 -10.03
C ASP A 513 -14.32 -23.20 -8.57
N GLN A 514 -14.28 -22.16 -7.73
CA GLN A 514 -13.99 -22.27 -6.30
C GLN A 514 -14.95 -23.23 -5.59
N SER A 515 -16.25 -23.12 -5.85
CA SER A 515 -17.27 -23.92 -5.16
C SER A 515 -17.08 -25.41 -5.41
N SER A 516 -16.77 -25.78 -6.64
CA SER A 516 -16.49 -27.16 -7.06
C SER A 516 -15.20 -27.66 -6.42
N PHE A 517 -14.12 -26.87 -6.47
CA PHE A 517 -12.83 -27.23 -5.87
C PHE A 517 -12.94 -27.49 -4.37
N ASN A 518 -13.70 -26.67 -3.65
CA ASN A 518 -13.89 -26.80 -2.20
C ASN A 518 -14.58 -28.11 -1.76
N THR A 519 -15.15 -28.87 -2.70
CA THR A 519 -15.79 -30.17 -2.43
C THR A 519 -14.92 -31.37 -2.82
N LEU A 520 -13.79 -31.16 -3.51
CA LEU A 520 -12.93 -32.23 -3.98
C LEU A 520 -11.97 -32.69 -2.88
N ASN A 521 -11.85 -34.01 -2.72
CA ASN A 521 -10.82 -34.58 -1.87
C ASN A 521 -9.43 -34.52 -2.56
N PRO A 522 -8.32 -34.66 -1.79
CA PRO A 522 -6.97 -34.56 -2.35
C PRO A 522 -6.68 -35.53 -3.51
N GLN A 523 -7.24 -36.74 -3.50
CA GLN A 523 -7.04 -37.73 -4.57
C GLN A 523 -7.73 -37.31 -5.88
N GLU A 524 -8.92 -36.74 -5.78
CA GLU A 524 -9.66 -36.21 -6.93
C GLU A 524 -8.96 -35.00 -7.54
N ILE A 525 -8.39 -34.12 -6.70
CA ILE A 525 -7.59 -32.98 -7.14
C ILE A 525 -6.34 -33.48 -7.87
N GLN A 526 -5.60 -34.41 -7.27
CA GLN A 526 -4.40 -34.99 -7.87
C GLN A 526 -4.67 -35.63 -9.25
N ALA A 527 -5.85 -36.23 -9.43
CA ALA A 527 -6.25 -36.85 -10.70
C ALA A 527 -6.68 -35.86 -11.79
N GLN A 528 -7.05 -34.62 -11.42
CA GLN A 528 -7.64 -33.63 -12.33
C GLN A 528 -6.75 -32.40 -12.56
N GLN A 529 -5.84 -32.10 -11.63
CA GLN A 529 -4.91 -30.98 -11.76
C GLN A 529 -3.86 -31.23 -12.84
N ASN A 530 -3.26 -30.14 -13.33
CA ASN A 530 -2.23 -30.18 -14.35
C ASN A 530 -1.11 -29.18 -14.01
N HIS A 531 0.10 -29.49 -14.44
CA HIS A 531 1.15 -28.48 -14.58
C HIS A 531 0.71 -27.45 -15.62
N LEU A 532 0.71 -26.16 -15.27
CA LEU A 532 0.17 -25.12 -16.15
C LEU A 532 0.95 -25.00 -17.47
N GLN A 533 2.24 -25.36 -17.43
CA GLN A 533 3.12 -25.43 -18.60
C GLN A 533 2.52 -26.23 -19.77
N TYR A 534 1.74 -27.27 -19.48
CA TYR A 534 1.12 -28.11 -20.51
C TYR A 534 0.09 -27.39 -21.38
N PHE A 535 -0.42 -26.23 -20.93
CA PHE A 535 -1.45 -25.49 -21.67
C PHE A 535 -0.90 -24.55 -22.74
N TRP A 536 0.31 -23.98 -22.55
CA TRP A 536 0.96 -23.09 -23.53
C TRP A 536 2.11 -23.74 -24.29
N THR A 537 2.61 -24.90 -23.84
CA THR A 537 3.65 -25.62 -24.57
C THR A 537 3.04 -26.26 -25.81
N SER A 538 3.23 -25.62 -26.97
CA SER A 538 2.73 -26.08 -28.27
C SER A 538 3.37 -27.38 -28.76
N GLN A 539 4.44 -27.84 -28.10
CA GLN A 539 5.16 -29.07 -28.43
C GLN A 539 5.49 -29.84 -27.15
N ILE A 540 4.56 -30.66 -26.68
CA ILE A 540 4.91 -31.70 -25.71
C ILE A 540 5.84 -32.67 -26.46
N ALA A 541 7.12 -32.65 -26.12
CA ALA A 541 8.08 -33.61 -26.61
C ALA A 541 7.63 -35.01 -26.17
N SER A 542 7.09 -35.78 -27.09
CA SER A 542 6.72 -37.18 -26.86
C SER A 542 7.80 -38.06 -27.46
N LEU A 543 8.44 -38.86 -26.61
CA LEU A 543 9.40 -39.86 -27.06
C LEU A 543 8.65 -41.14 -27.42
N ILE A 544 8.71 -41.54 -28.69
CA ILE A 544 8.07 -42.74 -29.22
C ILE A 544 9.03 -43.92 -29.15
N SER A 545 10.30 -43.73 -29.52
CA SER A 545 11.32 -44.78 -29.41
C SER A 545 12.73 -44.20 -29.34
N VAL A 546 13.63 -44.94 -28.71
CA VAL A 546 15.07 -44.66 -28.70
C VAL A 546 15.79 -45.89 -29.24
N GLY A 547 16.58 -45.70 -30.30
CA GLY A 547 17.57 -46.66 -30.78
C GLY A 547 18.95 -46.19 -30.36
N VAL A 548 19.77 -47.11 -29.84
CA VAL A 548 21.18 -46.85 -29.53
C VAL A 548 22.00 -47.90 -30.26
N ILE A 549 22.96 -47.45 -31.07
CA ILE A 549 23.88 -48.33 -31.79
C ILE A 549 25.29 -48.06 -31.30
N LEU A 550 25.93 -49.09 -30.76
CA LEU A 550 27.33 -49.10 -30.34
C LEU A 550 28.09 -50.15 -31.14
N ASN A 551 29.07 -49.72 -31.96
CA ASN A 551 29.96 -50.63 -32.66
C ASN A 551 31.22 -50.90 -31.82
N VAL A 552 31.22 -51.99 -31.07
CA VAL A 552 32.35 -52.38 -30.20
C VAL A 552 33.60 -52.86 -30.96
N SER A 553 33.50 -53.09 -32.27
CA SER A 553 34.63 -53.50 -33.12
C SER A 553 35.37 -52.33 -33.77
N ASN A 554 34.79 -51.12 -33.73
CA ASN A 554 35.40 -49.90 -34.24
C ASN A 554 35.34 -48.81 -33.17
N THR A 555 36.45 -48.63 -32.45
CA THR A 555 36.56 -47.66 -31.34
C THR A 555 36.52 -46.20 -31.80
N ASP A 556 36.67 -45.94 -33.10
CA ASP A 556 36.61 -44.59 -33.68
C ASP A 556 35.17 -44.23 -34.11
N ALA A 557 34.25 -45.19 -34.16
CA ALA A 557 32.85 -44.94 -34.49
C ALA A 557 32.10 -44.33 -33.29
N PRO A 558 31.39 -43.20 -33.46
CA PRO A 558 30.65 -42.58 -32.37
C PRO A 558 29.45 -43.45 -31.95
N LEU A 559 29.04 -43.31 -30.69
CA LEU A 559 27.78 -43.85 -30.20
C LEU A 559 26.61 -43.13 -30.91
N GLN A 560 25.78 -43.89 -31.62
CA GLN A 560 24.68 -43.31 -32.40
C GLN A 560 23.36 -43.42 -31.63
N PHE A 561 22.66 -42.31 -31.51
CA PHE A 561 21.31 -42.23 -30.96
C PHE A 561 20.31 -41.93 -32.08
N SER A 562 19.28 -42.75 -32.19
CA SER A 562 18.10 -42.47 -33.01
C SER A 562 16.92 -42.26 -32.09
N ILE A 563 16.48 -41.01 -31.95
CA ILE A 563 15.28 -40.67 -31.19
C ILE A 563 14.13 -40.45 -32.15
N LYS A 564 13.02 -41.16 -31.94
CA LYS A 564 11.76 -40.94 -32.65
C LYS A 564 10.76 -40.36 -31.69
N GLY A 565 10.09 -39.31 -32.09
CA GLY A 565 9.15 -38.60 -31.23
C GLY A 565 8.39 -37.52 -31.97
N ARG A 566 7.54 -36.78 -31.25
CA ARG A 566 6.88 -35.58 -31.76
C ARG A 566 7.19 -34.41 -30.85
N GLY A 567 7.28 -33.20 -31.40
CA GLY A 567 7.51 -31.98 -30.60
C GLY A 567 8.88 -31.93 -29.91
N MET A 568 9.86 -32.67 -30.41
CA MET A 568 11.24 -32.59 -29.91
C MET A 568 11.95 -31.41 -30.56
N ILE A 569 12.69 -30.63 -29.76
CA ILE A 569 13.48 -29.50 -30.25
C ILE A 569 14.81 -30.03 -30.79
N GLN A 570 15.14 -29.68 -32.03
CA GLN A 570 16.44 -30.01 -32.64
C GLN A 570 17.59 -29.47 -31.76
N ASP A 571 18.68 -30.24 -31.65
CA ASP A 571 19.89 -29.90 -30.88
C ASP A 571 19.75 -29.81 -29.35
N LYS A 572 18.64 -30.29 -28.76
CA LYS A 572 18.36 -30.23 -27.31
C LYS A 572 18.35 -31.60 -26.60
N LEU A 573 19.04 -32.61 -27.14
CA LEU A 573 19.13 -33.94 -26.51
C LEU A 573 20.23 -33.99 -25.43
N CYS A 574 19.84 -34.24 -24.18
CA CYS A 574 20.77 -34.55 -23.08
C CYS A 574 20.78 -36.06 -22.81
N VAL A 575 21.97 -36.68 -22.86
CA VAL A 575 22.16 -38.11 -22.58
C VAL A 575 23.09 -38.31 -21.39
N LYS A 576 22.71 -39.20 -20.46
CA LYS A 576 23.56 -39.66 -19.35
C LYS A 576 23.97 -41.12 -19.57
N LEU A 577 25.27 -41.35 -19.75
CA LEU A 577 25.85 -42.71 -19.81
C LEU A 577 26.29 -43.12 -18.40
N ILE A 578 25.88 -44.32 -17.97
CA ILE A 578 26.25 -44.88 -16.67
C ILE A 578 26.90 -46.24 -16.92
N GLU A 579 28.14 -46.40 -16.51
CA GLU A 579 28.83 -47.69 -16.52
C GLU A 579 28.37 -48.52 -15.32
N ILE A 580 27.73 -49.66 -15.57
CA ILE A 580 27.28 -50.57 -14.50
C ILE A 580 28.40 -51.60 -14.29
N GLY A 581 29.28 -51.33 -13.32
CA GLY A 581 30.35 -52.26 -12.90
C GLY A 581 29.84 -53.43 -12.05
N SER A 582 30.71 -54.43 -11.82
CA SER A 582 30.45 -55.48 -10.81
C SER A 582 30.52 -54.88 -9.39
N LYS A 583 29.79 -55.49 -8.44
CA LYS A 583 29.45 -55.00 -7.08
C LYS A 583 30.61 -54.58 -6.13
N THR A 584 31.83 -54.40 -6.60
CA THR A 584 33.02 -54.15 -5.77
C THR A 584 33.93 -53.01 -6.25
N SER A 585 33.43 -52.05 -7.05
CA SER A 585 34.24 -50.88 -7.42
C SER A 585 33.42 -49.60 -7.41
N VAL A 586 33.94 -48.59 -6.71
CA VAL A 586 33.38 -47.26 -6.50
C VAL A 586 32.86 -46.67 -7.83
N ASN A 587 31.59 -46.25 -7.86
CA ASN A 587 30.97 -45.55 -8.98
C ASN A 587 31.78 -44.29 -9.33
N LEU A 588 32.64 -44.38 -10.35
CA LEU A 588 33.31 -43.22 -10.93
C LEU A 588 32.28 -42.39 -11.70
N ILE A 589 32.07 -41.15 -11.26
CA ILE A 589 31.30 -40.15 -12.01
C ILE A 589 32.13 -39.79 -13.25
N LEU A 590 31.79 -40.40 -14.39
CA LEU A 590 32.31 -39.99 -15.70
C LEU A 590 31.53 -38.78 -16.19
N ILE A 591 32.17 -37.62 -16.05
CA ILE A 591 32.06 -36.35 -16.80
C ILE A 591 30.74 -36.14 -17.57
N GLN A 592 29.94 -35.16 -17.13
CA GLN A 592 28.99 -34.44 -17.98
C GLN A 592 29.73 -33.85 -19.18
N LYS A 593 29.63 -34.50 -20.35
CA LYS A 593 29.96 -33.83 -21.61
C LYS A 593 28.71 -33.07 -22.05
N GLN A 594 28.66 -31.78 -21.73
CA GLN A 594 27.94 -30.84 -22.60
C GLN A 594 28.67 -30.85 -23.94
N ALA A 595 28.25 -31.72 -24.85
CA ALA A 595 28.66 -31.62 -26.23
C ALA A 595 27.76 -30.58 -26.88
N ASN A 596 28.29 -29.37 -27.07
CA ASN A 596 27.85 -28.53 -28.20
C ASN A 596 28.25 -29.27 -29.48
N ALA A 597 27.54 -30.35 -29.82
CA ALA A 597 27.74 -31.07 -31.05
C ALA A 597 26.88 -30.39 -32.12
N ILE A 598 27.49 -29.43 -32.79
CA ILE A 598 27.06 -29.00 -34.13
C ILE A 598 27.37 -30.18 -35.05
N GLU A 599 26.41 -31.06 -35.28
CA GLU A 599 26.43 -31.95 -36.45
C GLU A 599 25.05 -31.95 -37.11
N VAL A 600 25.03 -31.43 -38.34
CA VAL A 600 23.86 -31.32 -39.21
C VAL A 600 23.48 -32.70 -39.70
N VAL A 601 22.28 -33.17 -39.32
CA VAL A 601 21.66 -34.34 -39.94
C VAL A 601 20.74 -33.86 -41.06
N TYR A 602 21.11 -34.15 -42.31
CA TYR A 602 20.26 -33.89 -43.47
C TYR A 602 19.14 -34.95 -43.56
N PRO A 603 17.93 -34.58 -44.03
CA PRO A 603 16.88 -35.55 -44.31
C PRO A 603 17.24 -36.42 -45.53
N PRO A 604 16.87 -37.72 -45.56
CA PRO A 604 16.88 -38.49 -46.80
C PRO A 604 15.82 -37.94 -47.76
N GLU A 605 16.11 -38.02 -49.08
CA GLU A 605 15.27 -37.48 -50.17
C GLU A 605 13.85 -38.10 -50.27
N ASP A 606 13.48 -39.04 -49.41
CA ASP A 606 12.15 -39.64 -49.36
C ASP A 606 11.29 -39.21 -48.16
N GLY A 607 11.81 -38.35 -47.27
CA GLY A 607 10.99 -37.66 -46.27
C GLY A 607 10.39 -38.54 -45.17
N SER A 608 11.11 -39.58 -44.71
CA SER A 608 10.74 -40.37 -43.52
C SER A 608 11.56 -40.04 -42.27
#